data_AF-A0ABD4XCD0-F1
#
_entry.id   AF-A0ABD4XCD0-F1
#
_cell.length_a   1.000
_cell.length_b   1.000
_cell.length_c   1.000
_cell.angle_alpha   90.00
_cell.angle_beta   90.00
_cell.angle_gamma   90.00
#
_symmetry.space_group_name_H-M   'P 1'
#
loop_
_entity.id
_entity.type
_entity.pdbx_description
1 polymer ?
#
loop_
_entity_poly.entity_id
_entity_poly.type
_entity_poly.pdbx_seq_one_letter_code
_entity_poly.pdbx_strand_id
1 'polypeptide(L)'
;MIRRALTSMVFCGAALSSAAEEAPLWEGYWSPNAAWCARAGDVGEQTPDWYGREGLFGLEWSCDIAAVRETGVGNSWALKLQCLDAGYAYSDAQIFLVTPDDRLQIIDENGFAATLVRCAAPQD
;
A
#
# COMPACT_ATOMS: atom_id res chain seq x y z
N MET A 1 -3.23 -64.51 27.06
CA MET A 1 -2.29 -63.38 26.91
C MET A 1 -2.69 -62.59 25.66
N ILE A 2 -3.27 -61.40 25.81
CA ILE A 2 -3.77 -60.57 24.70
C ILE A 2 -2.71 -59.52 24.38
N ARG A 3 -2.05 -59.65 23.22
CA ARG A 3 -1.11 -58.63 22.71
C ARG A 3 -1.91 -57.51 22.04
N ARG A 4 -2.02 -56.37 22.70
CA ARG A 4 -2.55 -55.13 22.11
C ARG A 4 -1.49 -54.54 21.17
N ALA A 5 -1.75 -54.56 19.87
CA ALA A 5 -0.97 -53.81 18.90
C ALA A 5 -1.41 -52.33 18.96
N LEU A 6 -0.52 -51.44 19.38
CA LEU A 6 -0.71 -49.99 19.27
C LEU A 6 -0.28 -49.57 17.86
N THR A 7 -1.25 -49.35 16.98
CA THR A 7 -1.04 -48.72 15.68
C THR A 7 -0.77 -47.23 15.92
N SER A 8 0.49 -46.81 15.84
CA SER A 8 0.86 -45.39 15.84
C SER A 8 0.41 -44.75 14.54
N MET A 9 -0.59 -43.87 14.63
CA MET A 9 -1.05 -43.04 13.53
C MET A 9 -0.15 -41.81 13.47
N VAL A 10 0.77 -41.79 12.49
CA VAL A 10 1.62 -40.62 12.22
C VAL A 10 0.75 -39.56 11.54
N PHE A 11 0.37 -38.53 12.30
CA PHE A 11 -0.32 -37.36 11.80
C PHE A 11 0.69 -36.49 11.04
N CYS A 12 0.70 -36.61 9.71
CA CYS A 12 1.53 -35.78 8.84
C CYS A 12 0.90 -34.37 8.79
N GLY A 13 1.28 -33.51 9.72
CA GLY A 13 0.85 -32.11 9.74
C GLY A 13 1.48 -31.36 8.56
N ALA A 14 0.71 -31.17 7.49
CA ALA A 14 1.09 -30.27 6.41
C ALA A 14 1.14 -28.84 6.97
N ALA A 15 2.34 -28.29 7.12
CA ALA A 15 2.55 -26.88 7.43
C ALA A 15 2.05 -26.05 6.24
N LEU A 16 0.86 -25.49 6.36
CA LEU A 16 0.38 -24.43 5.47
C LEU A 16 1.26 -23.22 5.73
N SER A 17 2.29 -23.02 4.91
CA SER A 17 3.03 -21.76 4.88
C SER A 17 2.10 -20.73 4.27
N SER A 18 1.51 -19.87 5.11
CA SER A 18 0.92 -18.63 4.65
C SER A 18 2.07 -17.76 4.11
N ALA A 19 2.24 -17.72 2.80
CA ALA A 19 3.01 -16.68 2.17
C ALA A 19 2.33 -15.36 2.56
N ALA A 20 2.96 -14.62 3.47
CA ALA A 20 2.57 -13.24 3.71
C ALA A 20 2.73 -12.53 2.36
N GLU A 21 1.62 -12.05 1.81
CA GLU A 21 1.64 -11.31 0.56
C GLU A 21 2.50 -10.07 0.80
N GLU A 22 3.61 -9.96 0.09
CA GLU A 22 4.55 -8.86 0.26
C GLU A 22 3.80 -7.54 0.00
N ALA A 23 4.05 -6.54 0.86
CA ALA A 23 3.43 -5.23 0.70
C ALA A 23 3.80 -4.66 -0.68
N PRO A 24 2.86 -4.02 -1.41
CA PRO A 24 3.20 -3.35 -2.64
C PRO A 24 4.31 -2.33 -2.40
N LEU A 25 5.23 -2.15 -3.36
CA LEU A 25 6.38 -1.26 -3.15
C LEU A 25 6.00 0.21 -2.91
N TRP A 26 4.80 0.62 -3.34
CA TRP A 26 4.27 1.96 -3.04
C TRP A 26 3.67 2.07 -1.64
N GLU A 27 3.52 0.97 -0.91
CA GLU A 27 2.96 1.03 0.43
C GLU A 27 3.90 1.83 1.35
N GLY A 28 3.36 2.84 2.03
CA GLY A 28 4.14 3.68 2.95
C GLY A 28 3.68 5.13 3.04
N TYR A 29 4.47 5.92 3.78
CA TYR A 29 4.31 7.36 3.86
C TYR A 29 5.07 8.05 2.72
N TRP A 30 4.39 8.94 2.01
CA TRP A 30 4.95 9.68 0.89
C TRP A 30 4.65 11.17 1.04
N SER A 31 5.56 12.01 0.56
CA SER A 31 5.39 13.46 0.65
C SER A 31 5.84 14.17 -0.62
N PRO A 32 5.20 15.28 -1.03
CA PRO A 32 5.74 16.14 -2.06
C PRO A 32 6.97 16.95 -1.58
N ASN A 33 7.27 16.94 -0.27
CA ASN A 33 8.42 17.66 0.30
C ASN A 33 9.11 16.83 1.39
N ALA A 34 10.41 16.55 1.20
CA ALA A 34 11.21 15.77 2.13
C ALA A 34 11.27 16.37 3.55
N ALA A 35 11.14 17.69 3.70
CA ALA A 35 11.13 18.33 5.02
C ALA A 35 9.91 17.90 5.86
N TRP A 36 8.82 17.50 5.23
CA TRP A 36 7.59 17.08 5.92
C TRP A 36 7.69 15.66 6.48
N CYS A 37 8.63 14.83 5.98
CA CYS A 37 8.84 13.47 6.45
C CYS A 37 9.22 13.37 7.94
N ALA A 38 9.73 14.45 8.54
CA ALA A 38 9.99 14.51 9.98
C ALA A 38 8.72 14.37 10.84
N ARG A 39 7.54 14.49 10.21
CA ARG A 39 6.22 14.42 10.84
C ARG A 39 5.41 13.22 10.34
N ALA A 40 6.08 12.16 9.90
CA ALA A 40 5.39 10.92 9.52
C ALA A 40 4.56 10.40 10.70
N GLY A 41 3.31 10.04 10.42
CA GLY A 41 2.33 9.58 11.43
C GLY A 41 1.46 10.70 12.03
N ASP A 42 1.86 11.97 11.89
CA ASP A 42 0.99 13.10 12.20
C ASP A 42 -0.09 13.27 11.13
N VAL A 43 -1.23 13.85 11.53
CA VAL A 43 -2.26 14.35 10.61
C VAL A 43 -2.29 15.86 10.72
N GLY A 44 -1.89 16.57 9.67
CA GLY A 44 -1.92 18.03 9.65
C GLY A 44 -1.48 18.62 8.32
N GLU A 45 -1.43 19.94 8.24
CA GLU A 45 -0.70 20.56 7.12
C GLU A 45 0.77 20.15 7.20
N GLN A 46 1.40 19.96 6.03
CA GLN A 46 2.83 19.65 5.93
C GLN A 46 3.22 18.37 6.68
N THR A 47 2.38 17.34 6.57
CA THR A 47 2.67 15.97 6.96
C THR A 47 2.68 15.10 5.69
N PRO A 48 3.34 13.92 5.70
CA PRO A 48 3.21 12.98 4.59
C PRO A 48 1.84 12.32 4.58
N ASP A 49 1.42 11.89 3.41
CA ASP A 49 0.20 11.12 3.21
C ASP A 49 0.54 9.62 3.27
N TRP A 50 -0.42 8.80 3.70
CA TRP A 50 -0.31 7.35 3.74
C TRP A 50 -0.87 6.75 2.44
N TYR A 51 -0.08 5.93 1.77
CA TYR A 51 -0.49 5.16 0.60
C TYR A 51 -0.48 3.69 0.98
N GLY A 52 -1.66 3.13 1.28
CA GLY A 52 -1.83 1.75 1.73
C GLY A 52 -2.26 0.79 0.62
N ARG A 53 -2.30 -0.50 0.95
CA ARG A 53 -2.89 -1.55 0.10
C ARG A 53 -4.41 -1.40 -0.10
N GLU A 54 -5.11 -0.95 0.94
CA GLU A 54 -6.57 -0.88 0.95
C GLU A 54 -7.11 0.55 0.74
N GLY A 55 -6.29 1.55 1.02
CA GLY A 55 -6.70 2.95 0.93
C GLY A 55 -5.54 3.93 0.97
N LEU A 56 -5.82 5.16 0.56
CA LEU A 56 -4.93 6.30 0.53
C LEU A 56 -5.50 7.39 1.44
N PHE A 57 -4.66 8.08 2.22
CA PHE A 57 -5.12 9.01 3.24
C PHE A 57 -4.19 10.20 3.41
N GLY A 58 -4.74 11.40 3.35
CA GLY A 58 -4.09 12.64 3.74
C GLY A 58 -4.94 13.45 4.73
N LEU A 59 -4.58 14.71 4.96
CA LEU A 59 -5.23 15.57 5.96
C LEU A 59 -6.75 15.75 5.75
N GLU A 60 -7.16 16.06 4.52
CA GLU A 60 -8.55 16.42 4.18
C GLU A 60 -9.14 15.53 3.08
N TRP A 61 -8.42 14.47 2.71
CA TRP A 61 -8.81 13.58 1.64
C TRP A 61 -8.51 12.12 2.00
N SER A 62 -9.32 11.22 1.47
CA SER A 62 -9.08 9.78 1.51
C SER A 62 -9.60 9.12 0.24
N CYS A 63 -9.04 7.96 -0.10
CA CYS A 63 -9.53 7.13 -1.20
C CYS A 63 -9.52 5.66 -0.80
N ASP A 64 -10.63 4.97 -1.04
CA ASP A 64 -10.66 3.51 -1.03
C ASP A 64 -10.12 2.98 -2.37
N ILE A 65 -9.31 1.92 -2.32
CA ILE A 65 -8.79 1.29 -3.52
C ILE A 65 -9.78 0.22 -4.00
N ALA A 66 -10.53 0.54 -5.07
CA ALA A 66 -11.51 -0.34 -5.66
C ALA A 66 -10.90 -1.44 -6.55
N ALA A 67 -9.75 -1.16 -7.18
CA ALA A 67 -9.02 -2.15 -7.96
C ALA A 67 -7.55 -1.76 -8.13
N VAL A 68 -6.68 -2.76 -8.23
CA VAL A 68 -5.25 -2.63 -8.54
C VAL A 68 -4.91 -3.60 -9.66
N ARG A 69 -4.14 -3.14 -10.64
CA ARG A 69 -3.61 -4.01 -11.70
C ARG A 69 -2.21 -3.57 -12.10
N GLU A 70 -1.28 -4.51 -12.19
CA GLU A 70 0.04 -4.24 -12.77
C GLU A 70 -0.08 -3.72 -14.22
N THR A 71 0.75 -2.74 -14.57
CA THR A 71 0.72 -2.14 -15.92
C THR A 71 1.53 -2.97 -16.92
N GLY A 72 2.35 -3.91 -16.45
CA GLY A 72 3.35 -4.62 -17.26
C GLY A 72 4.66 -3.83 -17.43
N VAL A 73 4.75 -2.62 -16.88
CA VAL A 73 5.99 -1.88 -16.67
C VAL A 73 6.47 -2.15 -15.25
N GLY A 74 7.77 -2.39 -15.07
CA GLY A 74 8.33 -2.72 -13.76
C GLY A 74 7.97 -1.69 -12.70
N ASN A 75 7.60 -2.17 -11.50
CA ASN A 75 7.18 -1.36 -10.36
C ASN A 75 6.07 -0.35 -10.69
N SER A 76 5.08 -0.75 -11.51
CA SER A 76 3.97 0.14 -11.87
C SER A 76 2.60 -0.54 -11.87
N TRP A 77 1.61 0.22 -11.40
CA TRP A 77 0.26 -0.27 -11.12
C TRP A 77 -0.77 0.79 -11.52
N ALA A 78 -1.86 0.35 -12.14
CA ALA A 78 -3.04 1.15 -12.40
C ALA A 78 -4.06 0.89 -11.29
N LEU A 79 -4.50 1.95 -10.64
CA LEU A 79 -5.45 1.94 -9.54
C LEU A 79 -6.78 2.53 -10.01
N LYS A 80 -7.89 1.98 -9.49
CA LYS A 80 -9.20 2.62 -9.49
C LYS A 80 -9.56 2.98 -8.06
N LEU A 81 -9.95 4.23 -7.85
CA LEU A 81 -10.14 4.82 -6.54
C LEU A 81 -11.57 5.34 -6.37
N GLN A 82 -12.06 5.27 -5.14
CA GLN A 82 -13.25 6.00 -4.70
C GLN A 82 -12.84 6.97 -3.60
N CYS A 83 -12.89 8.26 -3.89
CA CYS A 83 -12.29 9.29 -3.07
C CYS A 83 -13.34 10.18 -2.41
N LEU A 84 -12.95 10.73 -1.28
CA LEU A 84 -13.61 11.81 -0.57
C LEU A 84 -12.57 12.92 -0.35
N ASP A 85 -12.82 14.12 -0.85
CA ASP A 85 -11.95 15.28 -0.64
C ASP A 85 -12.82 16.48 -0.25
N ALA A 86 -12.53 17.09 0.90
CA ALA A 86 -13.30 18.20 1.46
C ALA A 86 -14.82 17.96 1.51
N GLY A 87 -15.24 16.70 1.70
CA GLY A 87 -16.64 16.29 1.74
C GLY A 87 -17.29 15.98 0.38
N TYR A 88 -16.54 16.08 -0.72
CA TYR A 88 -16.99 15.75 -2.07
C TYR A 88 -16.53 14.37 -2.48
N ALA A 89 -17.47 13.50 -2.84
CA ALA A 89 -17.18 12.16 -3.31
C ALA A 89 -16.98 12.15 -4.84
N TYR A 90 -15.96 11.44 -5.30
CA TYR A 90 -15.65 11.26 -6.72
C TYR A 90 -14.91 9.93 -6.96
N SER A 91 -14.90 9.48 -8.22
CA SER A 91 -14.07 8.36 -8.65
C SER A 91 -12.83 8.88 -9.36
N ASP A 92 -11.72 8.17 -9.23
CA ASP A 92 -10.47 8.53 -9.90
C ASP A 92 -9.74 7.27 -10.41
N ALA A 93 -8.86 7.47 -11.39
CA ALA A 93 -7.99 6.46 -11.95
C ALA A 93 -6.56 7.01 -12.05
N GLN A 94 -5.63 6.33 -11.38
CA GLN A 94 -4.24 6.76 -11.28
C GLN A 94 -3.28 5.63 -11.64
N ILE A 95 -2.12 5.99 -12.18
CA ILE A 95 -0.97 5.11 -12.33
C ILE A 95 0.04 5.47 -11.25
N PHE A 96 0.42 4.46 -10.47
CA PHE A 96 1.58 4.52 -9.58
C PHE A 96 2.79 3.89 -10.26
N LEU A 97 3.94 4.52 -10.10
CA LEU A 97 5.24 4.00 -10.52
C LEU A 97 6.25 4.30 -9.41
N VAL A 98 6.87 3.25 -8.86
CA VAL A 98 8.01 3.41 -7.96
C VAL A 98 9.30 3.34 -8.77
N THR A 99 9.97 4.48 -8.86
CA THR A 99 11.18 4.64 -9.67
C THR A 99 12.41 3.98 -9.00
N PRO A 100 13.50 3.75 -9.76
CA PRO A 100 14.75 3.20 -9.19
C PRO A 100 15.42 4.08 -8.12
N ASP A 101 15.13 5.39 -8.09
CA ASP A 101 15.61 6.34 -7.07
C ASP A 101 14.65 6.50 -5.88
N ASP A 102 13.72 5.55 -5.71
CA ASP A 102 12.74 5.50 -4.62
C ASP A 102 11.85 6.75 -4.54
N ARG A 103 11.24 7.05 -5.68
CA ARG A 103 10.17 8.05 -5.81
C ARG A 103 8.88 7.39 -6.22
N LEU A 104 7.77 7.85 -5.65
CA LEU A 104 6.44 7.49 -6.12
C LEU A 104 5.99 8.54 -7.13
N GLN A 105 5.91 8.14 -8.40
CA GLN A 105 5.25 8.94 -9.43
C GLN A 105 3.78 8.56 -9.50
N ILE A 106 2.93 9.57 -9.51
CA ILE A 106 1.47 9.45 -9.64
C ILE A 106 1.07 10.19 -10.90
N ILE A 107 0.30 9.54 -11.76
CA ILE A 107 -0.23 10.12 -13.00
C ILE A 107 -1.72 9.81 -13.06
N ASP A 108 -2.58 10.82 -13.15
CA ASP A 108 -4.03 10.62 -13.28
C ASP A 108 -4.50 10.66 -14.75
N GLU A 109 -5.80 10.40 -14.96
CA GLU A 109 -6.41 10.43 -16.30
C GLU A 109 -6.48 11.82 -16.94
N ASN A 110 -6.36 12.89 -16.15
CA ASN A 110 -6.35 14.28 -16.62
C ASN A 110 -4.95 14.74 -17.03
N GLY A 111 -3.94 13.89 -16.85
CA GLY A 111 -2.54 14.21 -17.12
C GLY A 111 -1.88 15.01 -15.99
N PHE A 112 -2.52 15.12 -14.82
CA PHE A 112 -1.84 15.57 -13.61
C PHE A 112 -0.74 14.56 -13.27
N ALA A 113 0.43 15.06 -12.89
CA ALA A 113 1.54 14.24 -12.46
C ALA A 113 2.18 14.81 -11.20
N ALA A 114 2.43 13.94 -10.22
CA ALA A 114 3.15 14.25 -9.01
C ALA A 114 4.34 13.30 -8.84
N THR A 115 5.38 13.77 -8.16
CA THR A 115 6.52 12.95 -7.74
C THR A 115 6.71 13.16 -6.25
N LEU A 116 6.62 12.06 -5.50
CA LEU A 116 6.70 12.06 -4.05
C LEU A 116 7.98 11.39 -3.58
N VAL A 117 8.46 11.82 -2.42
CA VAL A 117 9.59 11.19 -1.72
C VAL A 117 9.07 10.26 -0.64
N ARG A 118 9.76 9.12 -0.46
CA ARG A 118 9.43 8.17 0.61
C ARG A 118 9.85 8.76 1.95
N CYS A 119 8.95 8.68 2.92
CA CYS A 119 9.25 8.98 4.31
C CYS A 119 9.45 7.67 5.09
N ALA A 120 10.30 7.70 6.11
CA ALA A 120 10.41 6.58 7.04
C ALA A 120 9.09 6.39 7.79
N ALA A 121 8.76 5.14 8.12
CA ALA A 121 7.63 4.89 9.01
C ALA A 121 7.87 5.57 10.38
N PRO A 122 6.81 6.05 11.04
CA PRO A 122 6.90 6.58 12.40
C PRO A 122 7.60 5.58 13.31
N GLN A 123 8.45 6.06 14.19
CA GLN A 123 9.02 5.24 15.26
C GLN A 123 8.05 5.33 16.45
N ASP A 124 7.54 4.20 16.90
CA ASP A 124 6.67 4.10 18.09
C ASP A 124 7.36 4.61 19.37
#